data_AF-A0A2G8KHN4-F1
#
_entry.id   AF-A0A2G8KHN4-F1
#
_cell.length_a   1.000
_cell.length_b   1.000
_cell.length_c   1.000
_cell.angle_alpha   90.00
_cell.angle_beta   90.00
_cell.angle_gamma   90.00
#
_symmetry.space_group_name_H-M   'P 1'
#
loop_
_entity.id
_entity.type
_entity.pdbx_description
1 polymer ?
#
loop_
_entity_poly.entity_id
_entity_poly.type
_entity_poly.pdbx_seq_one_letter_code
_entity_poly.pdbx_strand_id
1 'polypeptide(L)'
;MGPAPAEIDVFSRPHSRIKRLVNNYSQKLSATDFSNYSSLKSFLNSLKLTFKEFKTHENIENEFIMEKLKIRLDYHKSVCTATLQRPSINPF
;
A
#
# COMPACT_ATOMS: atom_id res chain seq x y z
N MET A 1 11.00 7.70 -16.86
CA MET A 1 9.81 6.83 -17.04
C MET A 1 8.58 7.71 -16.87
N GLY A 2 7.63 7.64 -17.80
CA GLY A 2 6.33 8.31 -17.64
C GLY A 2 5.44 7.58 -16.62
N PRO A 3 4.29 8.15 -16.24
CA PRO A 3 3.33 7.48 -15.37
C PRO A 3 2.82 6.20 -16.02
N ALA A 4 2.54 5.18 -15.20
CA ALA A 4 1.92 3.95 -15.68
C ALA A 4 0.52 4.26 -16.25
N PRO A 5 0.07 3.53 -17.30
CA PRO A 5 -1.30 3.58 -17.76
C PRO A 5 -2.30 3.30 -16.63
N ALA A 6 -3.45 3.98 -16.67
CA ALA A 6 -4.43 3.94 -15.58
C ALA A 6 -4.98 2.53 -15.31
N GLU A 7 -5.06 1.69 -16.35
CA GLU A 7 -5.55 0.32 -16.28
C GLU A 7 -4.64 -0.64 -15.51
N ILE A 8 -3.35 -0.30 -15.36
CA ILE A 8 -2.39 -1.08 -14.57
C ILE A 8 -1.91 -0.37 -13.30
N ASP A 9 -2.38 0.86 -13.06
CA ASP A 9 -2.09 1.61 -11.85
C ASP A 9 -2.98 1.18 -10.69
N VAL A 10 -2.45 0.27 -9.88
CA VAL A 10 -3.13 -0.29 -8.72
C VAL A 10 -3.02 0.59 -7.46
N PHE A 11 -2.27 1.69 -7.48
CA PHE A 11 -1.93 2.46 -6.28
C PHE A 11 -2.57 3.85 -6.25
N SER A 12 -2.59 4.59 -7.37
CA SER A 12 -2.95 6.01 -7.34
C SER A 12 -4.37 6.26 -6.82
N ARG A 13 -5.35 5.44 -7.23
CA ARG A 13 -6.74 5.61 -6.77
C ARG A 13 -6.88 5.30 -5.28
N PRO A 14 -6.46 4.13 -4.75
CA PRO A 14 -6.44 3.89 -3.31
C PRO A 14 -5.69 4.97 -2.53
N HIS A 15 -4.48 5.34 -2.94
CA HIS A 15 -3.68 6.34 -2.21
C HIS A 15 -4.26 7.75 -2.28
N SER A 16 -5.04 8.10 -3.30
CA SER A 16 -5.79 9.36 -3.31
C SER A 16 -6.82 9.41 -2.17
N ARG A 17 -7.48 8.29 -1.87
CA ARG A 17 -8.41 8.17 -0.74
C ARG A 17 -7.67 8.26 0.59
N ILE A 18 -6.53 7.57 0.73
CA ILE A 18 -5.68 7.64 1.93
C ILE A 18 -5.21 9.07 2.19
N LYS A 19 -4.70 9.77 1.16
CA LYS A 19 -4.28 11.18 1.26
C LYS A 19 -5.44 12.09 1.70
N ARG A 20 -6.64 11.89 1.15
CA ARG A 20 -7.83 12.65 1.57
C ARG A 20 -8.17 12.41 3.05
N LEU A 21 -8.10 11.16 3.51
CA LEU A 21 -8.32 10.83 4.92
C LEU A 21 -7.25 11.44 5.84
N VAL A 22 -5.99 11.45 5.41
CA VAL A 22 -4.89 12.14 6.10
C VAL A 22 -5.19 13.62 6.26
N ASN A 23 -5.54 14.30 5.17
CA ASN A 23 -5.89 15.72 5.22
C ASN A 23 -7.09 15.98 6.15
N ASN A 24 -8.12 15.14 6.08
CA ASN A 24 -9.32 15.27 6.89
C ASN A 24 -9.03 15.14 8.39
N TYR A 25 -8.28 14.12 8.84
CA TYR A 25 -8.00 14.01 10.27
C TYR A 25 -7.00 15.08 10.74
N SER A 26 -6.08 15.54 9.89
CA SER A 26 -5.16 16.65 10.22
C SER A 26 -5.92 17.95 10.46
N GLN A 27 -6.91 18.26 9.64
CA GLN A 27 -7.80 19.41 9.85
C GLN A 27 -8.59 19.26 11.15
N LYS A 28 -9.18 18.08 11.40
CA LYS A 28 -9.90 17.82 12.66
C LYS A 28 -8.99 17.93 13.87
N LEU A 29 -7.76 17.43 13.80
CA LEU A 29 -6.77 17.53 14.87
C LEU A 29 -6.51 19.00 15.23
N SER A 30 -6.31 19.85 14.22
CA SER A 30 -6.05 21.28 14.43
C SER A 30 -7.24 22.07 14.98
N ALA A 31 -8.47 21.59 14.76
CA ALA A 31 -9.70 22.30 15.12
C ALA A 31 -10.43 21.72 16.34
N THR A 32 -9.96 20.59 16.88
CA THR A 32 -10.63 19.93 18.01
C THR A 32 -10.33 20.66 19.32
N ASP A 33 -11.37 21.05 20.04
CA ASP A 33 -11.25 21.43 21.44
C ASP A 33 -11.05 20.18 22.31
N PHE A 34 -9.83 19.99 22.81
CA PHE A 34 -9.47 18.84 23.63
C PHE A 34 -9.94 18.93 25.09
N SER A 35 -10.34 20.12 25.55
CA SER A 35 -10.93 20.30 26.88
C SER A 35 -12.42 19.93 26.88
N ASN A 36 -13.08 19.94 25.72
CA ASN A 36 -14.45 19.46 25.56
C ASN A 36 -14.48 17.93 25.31
N TYR A 37 -15.04 17.19 26.27
CA TYR A 37 -15.13 15.72 26.19
C TYR A 37 -15.88 15.22 24.94
N SER A 38 -16.95 15.90 24.52
CA SER A 38 -17.73 15.51 23.34
C SER A 38 -16.91 15.67 22.07
N SER A 39 -16.20 16.81 21.94
CA SER A 39 -15.28 17.07 20.83
C SER A 39 -14.15 16.04 20.77
N LEU A 40 -13.52 15.75 21.91
CA LEU A 40 -12.49 14.71 22.02
C LEU A 40 -13.01 13.34 21.58
N LYS A 41 -14.17 12.91 22.11
CA LYS A 41 -14.77 11.61 21.77
C LYS A 41 -15.11 11.53 20.28
N SER A 42 -15.65 12.60 19.70
CA SER A 42 -15.96 12.68 18.28
C SER A 42 -14.69 12.57 17.41
N PHE A 43 -13.63 13.27 17.78
CA PHE A 43 -12.33 13.20 17.10
C PHE A 43 -11.74 11.78 17.15
N LEU A 44 -11.70 11.15 18.34
CA LEU A 44 -11.20 9.78 18.49
C LEU A 44 -12.00 8.76 17.69
N ASN A 45 -13.33 8.90 17.63
CA ASN A 45 -14.16 8.05 16.77
C ASN A 45 -13.83 8.25 15.28
N SER A 46 -13.62 9.49 14.85
CA SER A 46 -13.18 9.79 13.47
C SER A 46 -11.82 9.16 13.16
N LEU A 47 -10.87 9.24 14.08
CA LEU A 47 -9.55 8.59 13.94
C LEU A 47 -9.71 7.07 13.84
N LYS A 48 -10.47 6.45 14.75
CA LYS A 48 -10.70 5.00 14.75
C LYS A 48 -11.26 4.51 13.41
N LEU A 49 -12.25 5.21 12.84
CA LEU A 49 -12.81 4.87 11.54
C LEU A 49 -11.78 5.02 10.41
N THR A 50 -11.00 6.10 10.44
CA THR A 50 -9.96 6.36 9.44
C THR A 50 -8.88 5.28 9.44
N PHE A 51 -8.37 4.91 10.62
CA PHE A 51 -7.33 3.89 10.76
C PHE A 51 -7.86 2.47 10.48
N LYS A 52 -9.15 2.20 10.68
CA LYS A 52 -9.77 0.97 10.18
C LYS A 52 -9.71 0.91 8.66
N GLU A 53 -9.99 2.00 7.97
CA GLU A 53 -9.90 2.06 6.51
C GLU A 53 -8.44 1.91 6.03
N PHE A 54 -7.47 2.51 6.73
CA PHE A 54 -6.05 2.29 6.45
C PHE A 54 -5.68 0.81 6.60
N LYS A 55 -6.09 0.17 7.69
CA LYS A 55 -5.85 -1.27 7.87
C LYS A 55 -6.46 -2.12 6.76
N THR A 56 -7.68 -1.81 6.34
CA THR A 56 -8.33 -2.50 5.21
C THR A 56 -7.55 -2.27 3.90
N HIS A 57 -7.09 -1.05 3.64
CA HIS A 57 -6.27 -0.72 2.48
C HIS A 57 -4.98 -1.56 2.43
N GLU A 58 -4.21 -1.59 3.52
CA GLU A 58 -2.98 -2.40 3.61
C GLU A 58 -3.26 -3.90 3.45
N ASN A 59 -4.35 -4.40 4.02
CA ASN A 59 -4.73 -5.80 3.86
C ASN A 59 -5.01 -6.16 2.39
N ILE A 60 -5.73 -5.30 1.66
CA ILE A 60 -6.01 -5.48 0.24
C ILE A 60 -4.71 -5.44 -0.58
N GLU A 61 -3.82 -4.48 -0.31
CA GLU A 61 -2.53 -4.41 -1.01
C GLU A 61 -1.69 -5.67 -0.76
N ASN A 62 -1.64 -6.15 0.48
CA ASN A 62 -0.89 -7.34 0.83
C ASN A 62 -1.40 -8.59 0.10
N GLU A 63 -2.71 -8.84 0.15
CA GLU A 63 -3.36 -10.03 -0.42
C GLU A 63 -3.33 -10.01 -1.96
N PHE A 64 -3.65 -8.88 -2.59
CA PHE A 64 -3.88 -8.85 -4.03
C PHE A 64 -2.70 -8.35 -4.85
N ILE A 65 -1.76 -7.61 -4.25
CA ILE A 65 -0.63 -7.01 -4.96
C ILE A 65 0.68 -7.64 -4.47
N MET A 66 1.00 -7.49 -3.18
CA MET A 66 2.34 -7.78 -2.67
C MET A 66 2.65 -9.28 -2.66
N GLU A 67 1.69 -10.13 -2.28
CA GLU A 67 1.88 -11.58 -2.31
C GLU A 67 2.20 -12.09 -3.72
N LYS A 68 1.42 -11.66 -4.72
CA LYS A 68 1.62 -12.04 -6.12
C LYS A 68 2.94 -11.49 -6.68
N LEU A 69 3.27 -10.24 -6.33
CA LEU A 69 4.52 -9.61 -6.74
C LEU A 69 5.72 -10.36 -6.18
N LYS A 70 5.69 -10.72 -4.89
CA LYS A 70 6.74 -11.48 -4.23
C LYS A 70 6.95 -12.84 -4.90
N ILE A 71 5.88 -13.61 -5.11
CA ILE A 71 5.95 -14.93 -5.77
C ILE A 71 6.62 -14.82 -7.14
N ARG A 72 6.20 -13.84 -7.96
CA ARG A 72 6.77 -13.65 -9.31
C ARG A 72 8.23 -13.21 -9.28
N LEU A 73 8.60 -12.34 -8.34
CA LEU A 73 9.97 -11.87 -8.18
C LEU A 73 10.89 -13.00 -7.72
N ASP A 74 10.45 -13.82 -6.78
CA ASP A 74 11.24 -14.94 -6.27
C ASP A 74 11.40 -16.04 -7.33
N TYR A 75 10.35 -16.31 -8.11
CA TYR A 75 10.45 -17.17 -9.30
C TYR A 75 11.44 -16.62 -10.33
N HIS A 76 11.36 -15.32 -10.64
CA HIS A 76 12.30 -14.71 -11.58
C HIS A 76 13.75 -14.82 -11.10
N LYS A 77 14.00 -14.58 -9.80
CA LYS A 77 15.32 -14.75 -9.20
C LYS A 77 15.82 -16.19 -9.35
N SER A 78 14.99 -17.19 -9.07
CA SER A 78 15.39 -18.60 -9.13
C SER A 78 15.73 -19.05 -10.56
N VAL A 79 14.96 -18.58 -11.55
CA VAL A 79 15.23 -18.85 -12.98
C VAL A 79 16.53 -18.19 -13.45
N CYS A 80 16.77 -16.92 -13.08
CA CYS A 80 18.02 -16.24 -13.41
C CYS A 80 19.25 -16.93 -12.78
N THR A 81 19.16 -17.38 -11.53
CA THR A 81 20.25 -18.14 -10.90
C THR A 81 20.49 -19.50 -11.58
N ALA A 82 19.43 -20.21 -11.97
CA ALA A 82 19.56 -21.50 -12.64
C ALA A 82 20.12 -21.40 -14.07
N THR A 83 19.82 -20.31 -14.79
CA THR A 83 20.36 -20.06 -16.14
C THR A 83 21.82 -19.64 -16.14
N LEU A 84 22.29 -18.94 -15.09
CA LEU A 84 23.70 -18.60 -14.89
C LEU A 84 24.57 -19.79 -14.42
N GLN A 85 23.95 -20.89 -13.97
CA GLN A 85 24.64 -22.11 -13.53
C GLN A 85 24.68 -23.23 -14.59
N ARG A 86 24.15 -23.03 -15.81
CA ARG A 86 24.37 -24.02 -16.89
C ARG A 86 25.86 -24.02 -17.26
N PRO A 87 26.59 -25.13 -17.07
CA PRO A 87 27.94 -25.23 -17.59
C PRO A 87 27.88 -25.10 -19.12
N SER A 88 28.78 -24.29 -19.67
CA SER A 88 29.05 -24.27 -21.12
C SER A 88 29.39 -25.69 -21.54
N ILE A 89 28.44 -26.39 -22.15
CA ILE A 89 28.71 -27.68 -22.78
C ILE A 89 29.52 -27.33 -24.02
N ASN A 90 30.85 -27.39 -23.91
CA ASN A 90 31.75 -27.29 -25.06
C ASN A 90 31.44 -28.47 -25.99
N PRO A 91 31.08 -28.23 -27.27
CA PRO A 91 31.00 -29.29 -28.26
C PRO A 91 32.38 -29.45 -28.89
N PHE A 92 33.25 -30.23 -28.25
CA PHE A 92 34.45 -30.81 -28.87
C PHE A 92 34.65 -32.23 -28.34
#